data_AF-A0AAV2IUF5-F1
#
_entry.id   AF-A0AAV2IUF5-F1
#
_cell.length_a   1.000
_cell.length_b   1.000
_cell.length_c   1.000
_cell.angle_alpha   90.00
_cell.angle_beta   90.00
_cell.angle_gamma   90.00
#
_symmetry.space_group_name_H-M   'P 1'
#
loop_
_entity.id
_entity.type
_entity.pdbx_description
1 polymer ?
#
loop_
_entity_poly.entity_id
_entity_poly.type
_entity_poly.pdbx_seq_one_letter_code
_entity_poly.pdbx_strand_id
1 'polypeptide(L)'
;MVALVLVLLSSWCALVLVPPLFMLGAELYMAVLLRTAFLSACRRATEQRVLSLCAAPPAGLIEGLGACVSHWCLLQMSGFNLLHLVSKGQPVTLRSCSLPSGARRTKKTWPVTFTKEELRERLTPQQYHVTQERGTESAFTGELTFHKEGGTYRCVVCTAPLFSSKTKFDSGSGWPSFFDLMNKDAVEVTDDFSFGIHRQETSCAQCGSHLGHVFDDGPKPTRKRYCINSASLSFQEEASSTELTQQEEASSTELTQQEEAGQGAEAAGGSDGGSVKP
;
A
#
# COMPACT_ATOMS: atom_id res chain seq x y z
N MET A 1 54.33 -37.83 -53.86
CA MET A 1 54.27 -37.08 -52.58
C MET A 1 52.99 -36.27 -52.37
N VAL A 2 52.01 -36.24 -53.28
CA VAL A 2 50.73 -35.50 -53.07
C VAL A 2 49.55 -36.41 -52.68
N ALA A 3 49.57 -37.69 -53.05
CA ALA A 3 48.48 -38.63 -52.73
C ALA A 3 48.53 -39.20 -51.30
N LEU A 4 49.68 -39.19 -50.62
CA LEU A 4 49.82 -39.74 -49.26
C LEU A 4 49.37 -38.74 -48.17
N VAL A 5 49.35 -37.44 -48.49
CA VAL A 5 48.95 -36.38 -47.55
C VAL A 5 47.42 -36.30 -47.42
N LEU A 6 46.68 -36.61 -48.49
CA LEU A 6 45.20 -36.52 -48.49
C LEU A 6 44.51 -37.69 -47.77
N VAL A 7 45.15 -38.85 -47.64
CA VAL A 7 44.60 -40.01 -46.91
C VAL A 7 44.79 -39.88 -45.40
N LEU A 8 45.82 -39.15 -44.95
CA LEU A 8 46.05 -38.89 -43.52
C LEU A 8 45.21 -37.73 -42.97
N LEU A 9 44.80 -36.78 -43.82
CA LEU A 9 43.91 -35.67 -43.43
C LEU A 9 42.42 -36.08 -43.35
N SER A 10 42.00 -37.16 -44.01
CA SER A 10 40.61 -37.65 -43.92
C SER A 10 40.35 -38.57 -42.72
N SER A 11 41.38 -39.13 -42.08
CA SER A 11 41.23 -39.97 -40.88
C SER A 11 41.30 -39.20 -39.55
N TRP A 12 41.67 -37.91 -39.57
CA TRP A 12 41.69 -37.06 -38.36
C TRP A 12 40.42 -36.22 -38.15
N CYS A 13 39.52 -36.16 -39.13
CA CYS A 13 38.30 -35.36 -39.03
C CYS A 13 37.12 -36.12 -38.37
N ALA A 14 37.23 -37.43 -38.14
CA ALA A 14 36.17 -38.25 -37.56
C ALA A 14 36.22 -38.42 -36.02
N LEU A 15 37.23 -37.83 -35.34
CA LEU A 15 37.42 -37.98 -33.89
C LEU A 15 37.16 -36.70 -33.06
N VAL A 16 36.71 -35.59 -33.67
CA VAL A 16 36.52 -34.30 -32.97
C VAL A 16 35.06 -33.82 -32.95
N LEU A 17 34.10 -34.61 -33.43
CA LEU A 17 32.68 -34.23 -33.47
C LEU A 17 31.73 -35.27 -32.86
N VAL A 18 32.12 -35.88 -31.75
CA VAL A 18 31.18 -36.57 -30.84
C VAL A 18 31.34 -35.95 -29.44
N PRO A 19 30.47 -35.01 -29.03
CA PRO A 19 30.49 -34.50 -27.66
C PRO A 19 30.19 -35.64 -26.68
N PRO A 20 30.83 -35.69 -25.51
CA PRO A 20 30.62 -36.77 -24.56
C PRO A 20 29.23 -36.61 -23.94
N LEU A 21 28.28 -37.40 -24.44
CA LEU A 21 26.97 -37.64 -23.82
C LEU A 21 27.04 -38.10 -22.35
N PHE A 22 28.25 -38.38 -21.85
CA PHE A 22 28.54 -38.74 -20.46
C PHE A 22 28.49 -37.57 -19.46
N MET A 23 28.61 -36.30 -19.88
CA MET A 23 28.63 -35.16 -18.93
C MET A 23 27.23 -34.61 -18.59
N LEU A 24 26.24 -34.78 -19.47
CA LEU A 24 24.84 -34.41 -19.17
C LEU A 24 24.19 -35.37 -18.15
N GLY A 25 24.63 -36.63 -18.10
CA GLY A 25 24.14 -37.60 -17.12
C GLY A 25 24.57 -37.25 -15.68
N ALA A 26 25.77 -36.70 -15.48
CA ALA A 26 26.28 -36.35 -14.17
C ALA A 26 25.56 -35.15 -13.56
N GLU A 27 25.23 -34.12 -14.34
CA GLU A 27 24.46 -32.97 -13.86
C GLU A 27 23.03 -33.34 -13.49
N LEU A 28 22.37 -34.18 -14.29
CA LEU A 28 21.04 -34.70 -13.97
C LEU A 28 21.06 -35.62 -12.73
N TYR A 29 22.08 -36.47 -12.59
CA TYR A 29 22.23 -37.34 -11.42
C TYR A 29 22.47 -36.53 -10.14
N MET A 30 23.32 -35.50 -10.19
CA MET A 30 23.53 -34.61 -9.05
C MET A 30 22.29 -33.78 -8.73
N ALA A 31 21.52 -33.32 -9.72
CA ALA A 31 20.26 -32.62 -9.49
C ALA A 31 19.18 -33.52 -8.84
N VAL A 32 19.12 -34.80 -9.22
CA VAL A 32 18.23 -35.79 -8.58
C VAL A 32 18.68 -36.08 -7.14
N LEU A 33 19.97 -36.27 -6.90
CA LEU A 33 20.49 -36.47 -5.54
C LEU A 33 20.23 -35.24 -4.65
N LEU A 34 20.42 -34.02 -5.15
CA LEU A 34 20.16 -32.80 -4.38
C LEU A 34 18.67 -32.62 -4.06
N ARG A 35 17.77 -32.94 -5.00
CA ARG A 35 16.32 -32.92 -4.77
C ARG A 35 15.87 -33.98 -3.75
N THR A 36 16.40 -35.22 -3.85
CA THR A 36 16.07 -36.27 -2.88
C THR A 36 16.61 -35.97 -1.48
N ALA A 37 17.80 -35.36 -1.38
CA ALA A 37 18.36 -34.89 -0.12
C ALA A 37 17.53 -33.74 0.49
N PHE A 38 17.09 -32.78 -0.33
CA PHE A 38 16.23 -31.67 0.10
C PHE A 38 14.87 -32.17 0.60
N LEU A 39 14.24 -33.10 -0.12
CA LEU A 39 12.98 -33.72 0.30
C LEU A 39 13.15 -34.55 1.58
N SER A 40 14.27 -35.25 1.74
CA SER A 40 14.62 -35.98 2.98
C SER A 40 14.85 -35.04 4.18
N ALA A 41 15.46 -33.87 3.95
CA ALA A 41 15.65 -32.84 4.97
C ALA A 41 14.34 -32.17 5.35
N CYS A 42 13.49 -31.82 4.37
CA CYS A 42 12.14 -31.30 4.63
C CYS A 42 11.30 -32.29 5.43
N ARG A 43 11.36 -33.59 5.10
CA ARG A 43 10.67 -34.66 5.86
C ARG A 43 11.14 -34.73 7.30
N ARG A 44 12.45 -34.72 7.55
CA ARG A 44 13.00 -34.73 8.92
C ARG A 44 12.63 -33.47 9.71
N ALA A 45 12.60 -32.30 9.06
CA ALA A 45 12.17 -31.05 9.67
C ALA A 45 10.67 -31.04 10.01
N THR A 46 9.83 -31.72 9.20
CA THR A 46 8.40 -31.88 9.53
C THR A 46 8.20 -32.88 10.67
N GLU A 47 8.92 -34.01 10.66
CA GLU A 47 8.85 -35.03 11.72
C GLU A 47 9.31 -34.50 13.08
N GLN A 48 10.37 -33.67 13.15
CA GLN A 48 10.80 -33.02 14.39
C GLN A 48 9.80 -31.98 14.91
N ARG A 49 9.07 -31.29 14.01
CA ARG A 49 8.06 -30.29 14.39
C ARG A 49 6.78 -30.95 14.93
N VAL A 50 6.43 -32.13 14.44
CA VAL A 50 5.32 -32.94 14.96
C VAL A 50 5.67 -33.53 16.34
N LEU A 51 6.90 -34.00 16.56
CA LEU A 51 7.32 -34.53 17.86
C LEU A 51 7.41 -33.46 18.96
N SER A 52 7.75 -32.21 18.60
CA SER A 52 7.78 -31.08 19.54
C SER A 52 6.37 -30.67 20.02
N LEU A 53 5.35 -30.84 19.18
CA LEU A 53 3.94 -30.58 19.54
C LEU A 53 3.32 -31.68 20.42
N CYS A 54 3.99 -32.83 20.59
CA CYS A 54 3.51 -33.95 21.42
C CYS A 54 4.15 -34.01 22.81
N ALA A 55 5.05 -33.09 23.16
CA ALA A 55 5.66 -33.03 24.48
C ALA A 55 4.85 -32.13 25.43
N ALA A 56 4.07 -32.78 26.31
CA ALA A 56 3.51 -32.31 27.58
C ALA A 56 2.21 -31.45 27.57
N PRO A 57 1.13 -31.98 28.15
CA PRO A 57 0.19 -31.22 28.97
C PRO A 57 0.45 -31.44 30.48
N PRO A 58 0.30 -30.42 31.34
CA PRO A 58 0.33 -30.59 32.79
C PRO A 58 -0.95 -31.29 33.30
N ALA A 59 -0.76 -32.00 34.40
CA ALA A 59 -1.72 -32.87 35.07
C ALA A 59 -3.04 -32.17 35.48
N GLY A 60 -4.16 -32.87 35.28
CA GLY A 60 -5.43 -32.48 35.87
C GLY A 60 -6.65 -33.22 35.31
N LEU A 61 -6.99 -34.34 35.94
CA LEU A 61 -8.35 -34.82 36.23
C LEU A 61 -9.25 -35.45 35.12
N ILE A 62 -9.54 -36.74 35.36
CA ILE A 62 -10.81 -37.49 35.17
C ILE A 62 -11.15 -38.11 33.79
N GLU A 63 -10.92 -39.43 33.75
CA GLU A 63 -11.74 -40.55 33.24
C GLU A 63 -12.47 -40.43 31.87
N GLY A 64 -12.06 -41.30 30.94
CA GLY A 64 -12.81 -41.61 29.73
C GLY A 64 -12.09 -42.64 28.86
N LEU A 65 -12.21 -43.92 29.22
CA LEU A 65 -11.72 -45.05 28.43
C LEU A 65 -12.36 -45.09 27.04
N GLY A 66 -11.54 -45.41 26.03
CA GLY A 66 -11.90 -46.38 24.99
C GLY A 66 -12.28 -45.83 23.62
N ALA A 67 -11.65 -46.40 22.58
CA ALA A 67 -11.80 -46.13 21.14
C ALA A 67 -11.28 -44.75 20.70
N CYS A 68 -10.12 -44.66 20.05
CA CYS A 68 -9.98 -45.00 18.63
C CYS A 68 -8.51 -45.30 18.28
N VAL A 69 -8.01 -46.49 18.61
CA VAL A 69 -6.72 -47.02 18.11
C VAL A 69 -6.93 -47.81 16.80
N SER A 70 -8.02 -47.57 16.08
CA SER A 70 -8.52 -48.47 15.03
C SER A 70 -8.55 -47.90 13.62
N HIS A 71 -8.05 -46.68 13.39
CA HIS A 71 -8.09 -46.06 12.05
C HIS A 71 -6.70 -45.88 11.38
N TRP A 72 -5.62 -45.91 12.16
CA TRP A 72 -4.27 -45.73 11.61
C TRP A 72 -3.65 -47.02 11.03
N CYS A 73 -4.27 -48.18 11.27
CA CYS A 73 -3.76 -49.48 10.82
C CYS A 73 -4.31 -49.91 9.43
N LEU A 74 -5.31 -49.20 8.87
CA LEU A 74 -5.89 -49.50 7.56
C LEU A 74 -5.28 -48.68 6.39
N LEU A 75 -4.36 -47.75 6.65
CA LEU A 75 -3.67 -47.00 5.59
C LEU A 75 -2.29 -47.55 5.19
N GLN A 76 -1.82 -48.64 5.80
CA GLN A 76 -0.55 -49.27 5.41
C GLN A 76 -0.69 -50.49 4.47
N MET A 77 -1.90 -50.93 4.12
CA MET A 77 -2.13 -52.03 3.18
C MET A 77 -2.79 -51.60 1.86
N SER A 78 -2.66 -50.32 1.47
CA SER A 78 -3.04 -49.82 0.13
C SER A 78 -1.84 -49.33 -0.69
N GLY A 79 -0.63 -49.70 -0.30
CA GLY A 79 0.63 -49.32 -0.96
C GLY A 79 1.26 -50.39 -1.88
N PHE A 80 0.57 -51.51 -2.13
CA PHE A 80 1.11 -52.63 -2.94
C PHE A 80 0.21 -53.08 -4.09
N ASN A 81 -0.76 -52.24 -4.50
CA ASN A 81 -1.62 -52.51 -5.65
C ASN A 81 -1.49 -51.45 -6.76
N LEU A 82 -0.26 -50.93 -6.95
CA LEU A 82 0.09 -50.02 -8.05
C LEU A 82 1.32 -50.48 -8.85
N LEU A 83 1.72 -51.75 -8.74
CA LEU A 83 2.79 -52.35 -9.54
C LEU A 83 2.38 -53.69 -10.17
N HIS A 84 1.15 -53.77 -10.67
CA HIS A 84 0.72 -54.85 -11.57
C HIS A 84 -0.08 -54.35 -12.79
N LEU A 85 -0.07 -53.04 -13.06
CA LEU A 85 -0.85 -52.40 -14.12
C LEU A 85 0.03 -51.72 -15.19
N VAL A 86 1.17 -52.33 -15.52
CA VAL A 86 2.08 -51.90 -16.61
C VAL A 86 2.21 -53.00 -17.70
N SER A 87 1.18 -53.81 -17.95
CA SER A 87 1.24 -54.82 -19.02
C SER A 87 0.01 -54.94 -19.91
N LYS A 88 -0.97 -54.03 -19.81
CA LYS A 88 -2.06 -53.95 -20.80
C LYS A 88 -2.25 -52.50 -21.19
N GLY A 89 -1.67 -52.11 -22.32
CA GLY A 89 -1.88 -50.81 -22.92
C GLY A 89 -3.35 -50.63 -23.25
N GLN A 90 -4.06 -49.89 -22.39
CA GLN A 90 -5.32 -49.26 -22.73
C GLN A 90 -5.08 -47.75 -22.77
N PRO A 91 -5.51 -47.05 -23.83
CA PRO A 91 -5.34 -45.61 -23.92
C PRO A 91 -6.17 -44.95 -22.81
N VAL A 92 -5.50 -44.32 -21.86
CA VAL A 92 -6.16 -43.45 -20.89
C VAL A 92 -6.55 -42.20 -21.65
N THR A 93 -7.83 -42.03 -21.95
CA THR A 93 -8.37 -40.77 -22.46
C THR A 93 -8.19 -39.71 -21.39
N LEU A 94 -7.20 -38.83 -21.57
CA LEU A 94 -7.06 -37.62 -20.76
C LEU A 94 -8.29 -36.76 -21.00
N ARG A 95 -9.23 -36.80 -20.05
CA ARG A 95 -10.33 -35.85 -20.01
C ARG A 95 -9.70 -34.48 -19.79
N SER A 96 -9.82 -33.58 -20.76
CA SER A 96 -9.36 -32.20 -20.57
C SER A 96 -10.16 -31.63 -19.40
N CYS A 97 -9.49 -31.41 -18.27
CA CYS A 97 -10.01 -30.52 -17.25
C CYS A 97 -10.06 -29.15 -17.90
N SER A 98 -11.26 -28.70 -18.25
CA SER A 98 -11.52 -27.30 -18.53
C SER A 98 -11.05 -26.50 -17.33
N LEU A 99 -9.89 -25.83 -17.49
CA LEU A 99 -9.47 -24.77 -16.57
C LEU A 99 -10.66 -23.82 -16.44
N PRO A 100 -11.12 -23.49 -15.22
CA PRO A 100 -12.15 -22.48 -15.05
C PRO A 100 -11.65 -21.19 -15.71
N SER A 101 -12.31 -20.84 -16.80
CA SER A 101 -12.02 -19.64 -17.56
C SER A 101 -12.43 -18.46 -16.69
N GLY A 102 -11.45 -17.69 -16.22
CA GLY A 102 -11.66 -16.33 -15.74
C GLY A 102 -11.55 -16.10 -14.24
N ALA A 103 -10.31 -16.02 -13.75
CA ALA A 103 -10.03 -14.98 -12.75
C ALA A 103 -10.18 -13.62 -13.47
N ARG A 104 -11.40 -13.08 -13.50
CA ARG A 104 -11.63 -11.70 -13.98
C ARG A 104 -10.93 -10.79 -12.99
N ARG A 105 -9.78 -10.20 -13.38
CA ARG A 105 -9.16 -9.10 -12.63
C ARG A 105 -10.22 -8.02 -12.44
N THR A 106 -10.78 -7.92 -11.24
CA THR A 106 -11.70 -6.84 -10.88
C THR A 106 -10.88 -5.56 -10.88
N LYS A 107 -11.26 -4.61 -11.75
CA LYS A 107 -10.65 -3.28 -11.73
C LYS A 107 -10.93 -2.67 -10.36
N LYS A 108 -9.89 -2.16 -9.69
CA LYS A 108 -10.04 -1.45 -8.43
C LYS A 108 -10.89 -0.21 -8.68
N THR A 109 -11.97 -0.07 -7.92
CA THR A 109 -12.90 1.06 -8.00
C THR A 109 -12.76 1.89 -6.74
N TRP A 110 -12.71 3.20 -6.90
CA TRP A 110 -12.61 4.16 -5.80
C TRP A 110 -13.97 4.80 -5.50
N PRO A 111 -14.25 5.19 -4.25
CA PRO A 111 -15.48 5.88 -3.88
C PRO A 111 -15.75 7.16 -4.69
N VAL A 112 -14.70 7.92 -5.01
CA VAL A 112 -14.77 9.18 -5.73
C VAL A 112 -13.95 9.08 -7.01
N THR A 113 -14.52 9.52 -8.13
CA THR A 113 -13.86 9.52 -9.45
C THR A 113 -14.07 10.85 -10.16
N PHE A 114 -13.02 11.32 -10.83
CA PHE A 114 -13.02 12.56 -11.61
C PHE A 114 -12.63 12.28 -13.06
N THR A 115 -12.99 13.15 -14.00
CA THR A 115 -12.53 13.05 -15.39
C THR A 115 -11.10 13.57 -15.54
N LYS A 116 -10.39 13.16 -16.58
CA LYS A 116 -9.00 13.61 -16.78
C LYS A 116 -8.94 15.10 -17.11
N GLU A 117 -9.93 15.58 -17.83
CA GLU A 117 -10.09 16.96 -18.26
C GLU A 117 -10.28 17.87 -17.03
N GLU A 118 -11.18 17.50 -16.13
CA GLU A 118 -11.41 18.22 -14.86
C GLU A 118 -10.13 18.28 -14.02
N LEU A 119 -9.40 17.17 -13.91
CA LEU A 119 -8.15 17.14 -13.14
C LEU A 119 -7.05 17.99 -13.77
N ARG A 120 -6.98 18.08 -15.11
CA ARG A 120 -6.01 18.94 -15.81
C ARG A 120 -6.30 20.42 -15.68
N GLU A 121 -7.57 20.79 -15.57
CA GLU A 121 -7.98 22.19 -15.36
C GLU A 121 -7.76 22.64 -13.91
N ARG A 122 -8.02 21.77 -12.94
CA ARG A 122 -7.94 22.12 -11.50
C ARG A 122 -6.54 21.99 -10.91
N LEU A 123 -5.75 21.01 -11.34
CA LEU A 123 -4.44 20.72 -10.75
C LEU A 123 -3.32 21.41 -11.51
N THR A 124 -2.28 21.83 -10.80
CA THR A 124 -1.04 22.27 -11.46
C THR A 124 -0.39 21.09 -12.20
N PRO A 125 0.47 21.35 -13.21
CA PRO A 125 1.16 20.26 -13.93
C PRO A 125 1.93 19.30 -13.01
N GLN A 126 2.55 19.83 -11.95
CA GLN A 126 3.27 19.02 -10.97
C GLN A 126 2.34 18.18 -10.10
N GLN A 127 1.24 18.76 -9.61
CA GLN A 127 0.22 18.03 -8.85
C GLN A 127 -0.40 16.91 -9.68
N TYR A 128 -0.70 17.17 -10.96
CA TYR A 128 -1.21 16.16 -11.88
C TYR A 128 -0.19 15.04 -12.10
N HIS A 129 1.06 15.37 -12.39
CA HIS A 129 2.13 14.39 -12.59
C HIS A 129 2.33 13.48 -11.37
N VAL A 130 2.38 14.05 -10.17
CA VAL A 130 2.52 13.28 -8.93
C VAL A 130 1.28 12.41 -8.69
N THR A 131 0.09 12.99 -8.70
CA THR A 131 -1.12 12.29 -8.24
C THR A 131 -1.68 11.29 -9.25
N GLN A 132 -1.57 11.57 -10.55
CA GLN A 132 -2.18 10.76 -11.63
C GLN A 132 -1.17 9.88 -12.36
N GLU A 133 0.07 10.35 -12.51
CA GLU A 133 1.13 9.65 -13.25
C GLU A 133 2.12 8.95 -12.32
N ARG A 134 1.86 8.95 -11.01
CA ARG A 134 2.70 8.35 -9.96
C ARG A 134 4.12 8.91 -9.97
N GLY A 135 4.24 10.19 -10.33
CA GLY A 135 5.49 10.94 -10.28
C GLY A 135 5.94 11.20 -8.84
N THR A 136 7.17 11.66 -8.70
CA THR A 136 7.74 12.11 -7.41
C THR A 136 8.33 13.50 -7.61
N GLU A 137 7.98 14.45 -6.75
CA GLU A 137 8.57 15.78 -6.79
C GLU A 137 10.03 15.74 -6.37
N SER A 138 10.83 16.71 -6.83
CA SER A 138 12.23 16.83 -6.41
C SER A 138 12.33 17.05 -4.90
N ALA A 139 13.38 16.50 -4.29
CA ALA A 139 13.61 16.67 -2.86
C ALA A 139 13.74 18.16 -2.48
N PHE A 140 13.15 18.54 -1.35
CA PHE A 140 13.17 19.88 -0.76
C PHE A 140 12.46 20.98 -1.57
N THR A 141 11.79 20.65 -2.68
CA THR A 141 11.08 21.66 -3.48
C THR A 141 9.63 21.87 -3.07
N GLY A 142 9.05 20.93 -2.32
CA GLY A 142 7.64 20.97 -1.93
C GLY A 142 7.36 22.03 -0.86
N GLU A 143 6.31 22.85 -1.06
CA GLU A 143 5.88 23.92 -0.16
C GLU A 143 5.61 23.44 1.28
N LEU A 144 5.05 22.24 1.43
CA LEU A 144 4.64 21.67 2.71
C LEU A 144 5.76 20.90 3.42
N THR A 145 6.96 20.84 2.84
CA THR A 145 8.10 20.09 3.39
C THR A 145 8.47 20.63 4.77
N PHE A 146 8.73 21.93 4.87
CA PHE A 146 9.13 22.59 6.12
C PHE A 146 7.97 23.25 6.87
N HIS A 147 6.74 23.13 6.36
CA HIS A 147 5.54 23.68 6.95
C HIS A 147 5.22 23.06 8.32
N LYS A 148 4.88 23.88 9.33
CA LYS A 148 4.68 23.46 10.73
C LYS A 148 3.40 24.01 11.39
N GLU A 149 2.54 24.69 10.64
CA GLU A 149 1.35 25.29 11.21
C GLU A 149 0.32 24.22 11.64
N GLY A 150 -0.55 24.60 12.58
CA GLY A 150 -1.60 23.74 13.12
C GLY A 150 -2.73 23.53 12.11
N GLY A 151 -3.06 22.28 11.77
CA GLY A 151 -4.11 22.00 10.80
C GLY A 151 -4.15 20.58 10.29
N THR A 152 -4.89 20.40 9.20
CA THR A 152 -5.15 19.11 8.55
C THR A 152 -4.63 19.12 7.12
N TYR A 153 -3.85 18.09 6.78
CA TYR A 153 -3.40 17.81 5.43
C TYR A 153 -4.43 16.93 4.73
N ARG A 154 -4.94 17.42 3.60
CA ARG A 154 -5.99 16.79 2.80
C ARG A 154 -5.43 16.35 1.46
N CYS A 155 -6.07 15.37 0.84
CA CYS A 155 -5.80 15.01 -0.54
C CYS A 155 -6.08 16.20 -1.46
N VAL A 156 -5.11 16.64 -2.27
CA VAL A 156 -5.31 17.75 -3.22
C VAL A 156 -6.40 17.45 -4.25
N VAL A 157 -6.62 16.15 -4.55
CA VAL A 157 -7.60 15.70 -5.53
C VAL A 157 -9.01 15.66 -4.93
N CYS A 158 -9.29 14.83 -3.94
CA CYS A 158 -10.66 14.65 -3.44
C CYS A 158 -10.98 15.43 -2.16
N THR A 159 -10.01 16.18 -1.61
CA THR A 159 -10.13 16.95 -0.36
C THR A 159 -10.34 16.12 0.92
N ALA A 160 -10.25 14.79 0.82
CA ALA A 160 -10.36 13.89 1.97
C ALA A 160 -9.23 14.14 2.98
N PRO A 161 -9.51 14.13 4.30
CA PRO A 161 -8.49 14.30 5.33
C PRO A 161 -7.55 13.09 5.39
N LEU A 162 -6.23 13.34 5.36
CA LEU A 162 -5.21 12.29 5.33
C LEU A 162 -4.35 12.30 6.61
N PHE A 163 -3.78 13.46 6.96
CA PHE A 163 -2.82 13.58 8.05
C PHE A 163 -3.12 14.80 8.93
N SER A 164 -2.77 14.71 10.21
CA SER A 164 -2.80 15.86 11.14
C SER A 164 -1.41 16.47 11.28
N SER A 165 -1.33 17.80 11.43
CA SER A 165 -0.08 18.49 11.76
C SER A 165 0.60 17.93 13.02
N LYS A 166 -0.18 17.42 13.99
CA LYS A 166 0.32 16.76 15.22
C LYS A 166 1.17 15.53 14.94
N THR A 167 0.96 14.90 13.79
CA THR A 167 1.69 13.69 13.37
C THR A 167 2.88 14.00 12.44
N LYS A 168 3.00 15.27 12.02
CA LYS A 168 4.08 15.71 11.12
C LYS A 168 5.38 15.82 11.91
N PHE A 169 6.47 15.39 11.31
CA PHE A 169 7.81 15.54 11.87
C PHE A 169 8.84 15.81 10.77
N ASP A 170 10.00 16.33 11.16
CA ASP A 170 11.12 16.51 10.24
C ASP A 170 11.97 15.24 10.21
N SER A 171 12.01 14.57 9.07
CA SER A 171 12.80 13.36 8.85
C SER A 171 14.14 13.64 8.15
N GLY A 172 14.34 14.86 7.64
CA GLY A 172 15.46 15.18 6.75
C GLY A 172 15.39 14.51 5.37
N SER A 173 14.26 13.86 5.00
CA SER A 173 14.15 13.13 3.73
C SER A 173 14.05 14.04 2.49
N GLY A 174 13.58 15.28 2.66
CA GLY A 174 13.27 16.20 1.57
C GLY A 174 11.80 16.22 1.15
N TRP A 175 10.93 15.47 1.83
CA TRP A 175 9.48 15.50 1.61
C TRP A 175 8.72 15.54 2.95
N PRO A 176 7.47 16.06 2.97
CA PRO A 176 6.58 15.96 4.12
C PRO A 176 6.56 14.55 4.72
N SER A 177 6.78 14.47 6.04
CA SER A 177 6.87 13.21 6.76
C SER A 177 5.88 13.19 7.94
N PHE A 178 5.08 12.13 8.02
CA PHE A 178 4.10 11.92 9.07
C PHE A 178 4.30 10.55 9.71
N PHE A 179 4.09 10.43 11.02
CA PHE A 179 4.23 9.12 11.69
C PHE A 179 2.91 8.35 11.79
N ASP A 180 1.76 9.00 11.67
CA ASP A 180 0.45 8.35 11.75
C ASP A 180 -0.56 8.98 10.77
N LEU A 181 -1.64 8.27 10.50
CA LEU A 181 -2.76 8.74 9.69
C LEU A 181 -3.82 9.43 10.55
N MET A 182 -4.61 10.32 9.96
CA MET A 182 -5.76 10.89 10.66
C MET A 182 -6.86 9.84 10.89
N ASN A 183 -7.09 8.98 9.89
CA ASN A 183 -7.95 7.80 9.98
C ASN A 183 -7.18 6.60 9.42
N LYS A 184 -7.33 5.42 10.02
CA LYS A 184 -6.61 4.20 9.60
C LYS A 184 -6.90 3.81 8.15
N ASP A 185 -8.09 4.15 7.66
CA ASP A 185 -8.56 3.82 6.31
C ASP A 185 -8.38 5.00 5.32
N ALA A 186 -7.67 6.06 5.70
CA ALA A 186 -7.47 7.23 4.83
C ALA A 186 -6.54 6.92 3.64
N VAL A 187 -5.62 5.96 3.83
CA VAL A 187 -4.56 5.63 2.89
C VAL A 187 -4.57 4.13 2.60
N GLU A 188 -4.48 3.80 1.33
CA GLU A 188 -4.28 2.45 0.85
C GLU A 188 -2.79 2.21 0.57
N VAL A 189 -2.25 1.10 1.06
CA VAL A 189 -0.86 0.70 0.85
C VAL A 189 -0.79 -0.40 -0.21
N THR A 190 0.10 -0.27 -1.19
CA THR A 190 0.32 -1.26 -2.26
C THR A 190 1.81 -1.52 -2.45
N ASP A 191 2.20 -2.76 -2.76
CA ASP A 191 3.59 -3.08 -3.07
C ASP A 191 4.02 -2.44 -4.39
N ASP A 192 5.15 -1.72 -4.34
CA ASP A 192 5.80 -1.06 -5.46
C ASP A 192 7.17 -1.72 -5.71
N PHE A 193 7.34 -2.30 -6.89
CA PHE A 193 8.58 -2.94 -7.34
C PHE A 193 9.33 -2.11 -8.40
N SER A 194 8.93 -0.84 -8.57
CA SER A 194 9.58 0.06 -9.52
C SER A 194 11.05 0.25 -9.17
N PHE A 195 11.88 0.52 -10.19
CA PHE A 195 13.33 0.72 -10.03
C PHE A 195 14.09 -0.49 -9.43
N GLY A 196 13.50 -1.68 -9.43
CA GLY A 196 14.16 -2.91 -8.95
C GLY A 196 14.28 -3.01 -7.43
N ILE A 197 13.56 -2.17 -6.69
CA ILE A 197 13.50 -2.18 -5.22
C ILE A 197 12.05 -2.39 -4.76
N HIS A 198 11.87 -3.05 -3.62
CA HIS A 198 10.56 -3.19 -3.00
C HIS A 198 10.30 -2.02 -2.06
N ARG A 199 9.19 -1.32 -2.30
CA ARG A 199 8.68 -0.23 -1.47
C ARG A 199 7.18 -0.41 -1.27
N GLN A 200 6.62 0.31 -0.33
CA GLN A 200 5.18 0.34 -0.09
C GLN A 200 4.63 1.70 -0.52
N GLU A 201 3.97 1.74 -1.67
CA GLU A 201 3.30 2.93 -2.21
C GLU A 201 2.07 3.26 -1.37
N THR A 202 1.86 4.54 -1.09
CA THR A 202 0.67 5.07 -0.44
C THR A 202 -0.20 5.82 -1.45
N SER A 203 -1.49 5.51 -1.45
CA SER A 203 -2.50 6.15 -2.31
C SER A 203 -3.73 6.56 -1.48
N CYS A 204 -4.45 7.59 -1.90
CA CYS A 204 -5.66 8.02 -1.21
C CYS A 204 -6.75 6.94 -1.35
N ALA A 205 -7.31 6.47 -0.23
CA ALA A 205 -8.34 5.44 -0.26
C ALA A 205 -9.67 5.90 -0.91
N GLN A 206 -9.91 7.22 -0.98
CA GLN A 206 -11.16 7.78 -1.51
C GLN A 206 -11.16 7.94 -3.04
N CYS A 207 -10.05 8.37 -3.64
CA CYS A 207 -9.98 8.63 -5.08
C CYS A 207 -8.83 7.92 -5.80
N GLY A 208 -7.95 7.23 -5.08
CA GLY A 208 -6.82 6.51 -5.66
C GLY A 208 -5.62 7.36 -6.07
N SER A 209 -5.60 8.66 -5.75
CA SER A 209 -4.46 9.52 -6.09
C SER A 209 -3.18 9.03 -5.43
N HIS A 210 -2.08 8.98 -6.17
CA HIS A 210 -0.76 8.69 -5.62
C HIS A 210 -0.34 9.77 -4.61
N LEU A 211 0.21 9.35 -3.47
CA LEU A 211 0.66 10.24 -2.39
C LEU A 211 2.17 10.14 -2.20
N GLY A 212 2.71 8.93 -2.07
CA GLY A 212 4.13 8.68 -1.86
C GLY A 212 4.39 7.25 -1.40
N HIS A 213 5.17 7.10 -0.32
CA HIS A 213 5.52 5.79 0.24
C HIS A 213 5.47 5.77 1.76
N VAL A 214 5.39 4.58 2.34
CA VAL A 214 5.51 4.34 3.78
C VAL A 214 6.74 3.49 4.10
N PHE A 215 7.44 3.85 5.17
CA PHE A 215 8.66 3.18 5.66
C PHE A 215 8.56 2.85 7.16
N ASP A 216 9.38 1.91 7.64
CA ASP A 216 9.41 1.43 9.03
C ASP A 216 10.48 2.11 9.91
N ASP A 217 10.95 3.28 9.49
CA ASP A 217 12.02 4.05 10.13
C ASP A 217 11.51 5.30 10.87
N GLY A 218 10.21 5.37 11.14
CA GLY A 218 9.60 6.52 11.82
C GLY A 218 9.82 6.57 13.33
N PRO A 219 9.45 7.68 13.98
CA PRO A 219 9.53 7.83 15.44
C PRO A 219 8.46 6.98 16.16
N LYS A 220 8.59 6.85 17.48
CA LYS A 220 7.48 6.36 18.33
C LYS A 220 6.29 7.34 18.21
N PRO A 221 5.04 6.88 18.34
CA PRO A 221 4.60 5.56 18.80
C PRO A 221 4.49 4.49 17.69
N THR A 222 4.19 4.89 16.46
CA THR A 222 3.85 3.96 15.36
C THR A 222 5.07 3.32 14.70
N ARG A 223 6.23 3.99 14.75
CA ARG A 223 7.46 3.61 14.03
C ARG A 223 7.30 3.60 12.51
N LYS A 224 6.23 4.23 12.00
CA LYS A 224 5.99 4.40 10.57
C LYS A 224 6.42 5.80 10.13
N ARG A 225 6.90 5.93 8.90
CA ARG A 225 7.14 7.21 8.24
C ARG A 225 6.41 7.21 6.91
N TYR A 226 5.32 7.94 6.86
CA TYR A 226 4.62 8.28 5.63
C TYR A 226 5.38 9.44 4.97
N CYS A 227 6.14 9.12 3.92
CA CYS A 227 6.91 10.07 3.12
C CYS A 227 6.05 10.47 1.92
N ILE A 228 5.47 11.67 1.97
CA ILE A 228 4.39 12.09 1.08
C ILE A 228 4.82 13.28 0.26
N ASN A 229 4.53 13.28 -1.04
CA ASN A 229 4.79 14.42 -1.90
C ASN A 229 3.94 15.62 -1.46
N SER A 230 4.55 16.80 -1.30
CA SER A 230 3.84 18.04 -1.03
C SER A 230 2.80 18.33 -2.10
N ALA A 231 3.13 18.11 -3.38
CA ALA A 231 2.20 18.29 -4.50
C ALA A 231 0.99 17.34 -4.49
N SER A 232 0.92 16.37 -3.58
CA SER A 232 -0.27 15.52 -3.40
C SER A 232 -1.21 16.01 -2.29
N LEU A 233 -0.81 17.04 -1.55
CA LEU A 233 -1.49 17.53 -0.37
C LEU A 233 -2.01 18.96 -0.55
N SER A 234 -3.16 19.24 0.04
CA SER A 234 -3.60 20.59 0.40
C SER A 234 -3.62 20.72 1.92
N PHE A 235 -3.49 21.94 2.42
CA PHE A 235 -3.49 22.21 3.86
C PHE A 235 -4.72 23.04 4.24
N GLN A 236 -5.33 22.70 5.37
CA GLN A 236 -6.38 23.47 6.00
C GLN A 236 -5.96 23.80 7.43
N GLU A 237 -5.83 25.10 7.73
CA GLU A 237 -5.51 25.60 9.06
C GLU A 237 -6.60 25.21 10.08
N GLU A 238 -6.17 24.87 11.31
CA GLU A 238 -7.07 24.71 12.43
C GLU A 238 -7.53 26.11 12.86
N ALA A 239 -8.84 26.37 12.81
CA ALA A 239 -9.39 27.67 13.18
C ALA A 239 -8.96 28.02 14.60
N SER A 240 -7.98 28.92 14.72
CA SER A 240 -7.61 29.48 16.01
C SER A 240 -8.81 30.27 16.51
N SER A 241 -9.20 30.05 17.76
CA SER A 241 -10.38 30.62 18.42
C SER A 241 -10.30 32.16 18.62
N THR A 242 -9.57 32.86 17.76
CA THR A 242 -9.31 34.30 17.84
C THR A 242 -10.22 35.11 16.90
N GLU A 243 -10.87 34.49 15.91
CA GLU A 243 -11.74 35.21 14.96
C GLU A 243 -13.24 35.18 15.30
N LEU A 244 -13.69 34.26 16.17
CA LEU A 244 -15.11 34.20 16.58
C LEU A 244 -15.51 35.34 17.52
N THR A 245 -14.56 35.96 18.23
CA THR A 245 -14.85 37.06 19.17
C THR A 245 -15.05 38.40 18.46
N GLN A 246 -14.57 38.57 17.23
CA GLN A 246 -14.68 39.85 16.49
C GLN A 246 -16.02 40.03 15.77
N GLN A 247 -16.76 38.94 15.53
CA GLN A 247 -18.09 39.01 14.91
C GLN A 247 -19.22 39.21 15.94
N GLU A 248 -19.02 38.85 17.21
CA GLU A 248 -19.98 39.13 18.29
C GLU A 248 -19.83 40.55 18.87
N GLU A 249 -18.63 41.14 18.89
CA GLU A 249 -18.42 42.55 19.29
C GLU A 249 -18.95 43.56 18.25
N ALA A 250 -18.94 43.23 16.97
CA ALA A 250 -19.51 44.08 15.91
C ALA A 250 -21.05 44.04 15.88
N SER A 251 -21.68 42.95 16.31
CA SER A 251 -23.14 42.83 16.37
C SER A 251 -23.75 43.43 17.63
N SER A 252 -22.97 43.66 18.69
CA SER A 252 -23.45 44.22 19.97
C SER A 252 -23.27 45.74 20.08
N THR A 253 -22.52 46.37 19.17
CA THR A 253 -22.37 47.83 19.12
C THR A 253 -23.44 48.56 18.30
N GLU A 254 -24.25 47.84 17.51
CA GLU A 254 -25.30 48.42 16.67
C GLU A 254 -26.67 48.53 17.40
N LEU A 255 -26.87 47.80 18.50
CA LEU A 255 -28.10 47.87 19.30
C LEU A 255 -28.09 48.99 20.36
N THR A 256 -26.93 49.52 20.73
CA THR A 256 -26.82 50.60 21.75
C THR A 256 -26.95 52.01 21.16
N GLN A 257 -26.97 52.17 19.84
CA GLN A 257 -27.07 53.48 19.17
C GLN A 257 -28.50 53.88 18.78
N GLN A 258 -29.51 53.05 19.04
CA GLN A 258 -30.91 53.37 18.76
C GLN A 258 -31.70 53.88 19.99
N GLU A 259 -31.13 53.88 21.20
CA GLU A 259 -31.80 54.44 22.39
C GLU A 259 -31.43 55.91 22.71
N GLU A 260 -30.33 56.46 22.18
CA GLU A 260 -29.91 57.85 22.47
C GLU A 260 -30.40 58.91 21.44
N ALA A 261 -31.23 58.53 20.46
CA ALA A 261 -31.82 59.49 19.51
C ALA A 261 -33.24 59.97 19.90
N GLY A 262 -33.71 59.64 21.12
CA GLY A 262 -35.11 59.80 21.52
C GLY A 262 -35.40 60.82 22.63
N GLN A 263 -34.44 61.63 23.09
CA GLN A 263 -34.66 62.55 24.21
C GLN A 263 -34.01 63.91 23.97
N GLY A 264 -34.77 64.85 23.40
CA GLY A 264 -34.31 66.25 23.32
C GLY A 264 -35.06 67.14 22.34
N ALA A 265 -36.39 67.26 22.45
CA ALA A 265 -37.13 68.36 21.81
C ALA A 265 -38.53 68.57 22.43
N GLU A 266 -38.60 69.12 23.65
CA GLU A 266 -39.85 69.73 24.17
C GLU A 266 -39.57 71.02 24.95
N ALA A 267 -40.41 72.04 24.68
CA ALA A 267 -40.63 73.33 25.37
C ALA A 267 -39.54 74.42 25.22
N ALA A 268 -39.79 75.71 24.95
CA ALA A 268 -40.95 76.62 24.86
C ALA A 268 -40.50 77.83 24.01
N GLY A 269 -41.28 78.72 23.35
CA GLY A 269 -42.63 79.21 23.57
C GLY A 269 -42.61 80.73 23.90
N GLY A 270 -42.86 81.60 22.90
CA GLY A 270 -43.32 83.02 23.00
C GLY A 270 -42.31 84.07 23.49
N SER A 271 -42.36 85.38 23.15
CA SER A 271 -43.29 86.24 22.40
C SER A 271 -42.70 87.67 22.35
N ASP A 272 -43.22 88.51 21.43
CA ASP A 272 -43.25 90.00 21.45
C ASP A 272 -41.97 90.73 20.99
N GLY A 273 -41.97 91.78 20.16
CA GLY A 273 -43.00 92.59 19.52
C GLY A 273 -42.33 93.88 18.97
N GLY A 274 -42.91 94.50 17.93
CA GLY A 274 -42.87 95.97 17.75
C GLY A 274 -41.97 96.61 16.68
N SER A 275 -42.65 97.29 15.73
CA SER A 275 -42.29 98.58 15.07
C SER A 275 -41.10 98.68 14.09
N VAL A 276 -41.02 99.59 13.10
CA VAL A 276 -41.93 100.35 12.19
C VAL A 276 -41.00 101.26 11.34
N LYS A 277 -41.14 101.21 9.99
CA LYS A 277 -40.96 102.26 8.94
C LYS A 277 -39.62 103.02 8.73
N PRO A 278 -39.52 103.83 7.64
CA PRO A 278 -40.38 103.95 6.46
C PRO A 278 -39.81 103.38 5.16
#